data_AF-A0A8T4IB14-F1
#
_entry.id   AF-A0A8T4IB14-F1
#
_cell.length_a   1.000
_cell.length_b   1.000
_cell.length_c   1.000
_cell.angle_alpha   90.00
_cell.angle_beta   90.00
_cell.angle_gamma   90.00
#
_symmetry.space_group_name_H-M   'P 1'
#
loop_
_entity.id
_entity.type
_entity.pdbx_description
1 polymer ?
#
loop_
_entity_poly.entity_id
_entity_poly.type
_entity_poly.pdbx_seq_one_letter_code
_entity_poly.pdbx_strand_id
1 'polypeptide(L)' 'MKNDDFERIAPVIDMAQRLHGSLHDKLIEKGVAPIDALIASLYATHQLAAKLHGNPVAAVEWMRDALDTIERQALGTKH' A
#
# COMPACT_ATOMS: atom_id res chain seq x y z
N MET A 1 -6.78 6.19 12.50
CA MET A 1 -7.85 5.22 12.18
C MET A 1 -8.36 4.64 13.49
N LYS A 2 -9.67 4.66 13.74
CA LYS A 2 -10.24 4.00 14.94
C LYS A 2 -10.22 2.48 14.74
N ASN A 3 -10.30 1.67 15.81
CA ASN A 3 -10.29 0.20 15.70
C ASN A 3 -11.41 -0.30 14.77
N ASP A 4 -12.61 0.27 14.86
CA ASP A 4 -13.77 -0.09 14.03
C ASP A 4 -13.53 0.15 12.52
N ASP A 5 -12.75 1.18 12.17
CA ASP A 5 -12.38 1.44 10.79
C ASP A 5 -11.41 0.39 10.26
N PHE A 6 -10.50 -0.09 11.11
CA PHE A 6 -9.52 -1.11 10.74
C PHE A 6 -10.18 -2.47 10.54
N GLU A 7 -11.06 -2.88 11.47
CA GLU A 7 -11.85 -4.12 11.34
C GLU A 7 -12.67 -4.12 10.05
N ARG A 8 -13.27 -2.98 9.70
CA ARG A 8 -14.04 -2.82 8.46
C ARG A 8 -13.20 -3.02 7.20
N ILE A 9 -11.93 -2.58 7.20
CA ILE A 9 -11.07 -2.66 6.00
C ILE A 9 -10.14 -3.86 5.98
N ALA A 10 -9.97 -4.60 7.09
CA ALA A 10 -9.07 -5.74 7.17
C ALA A 10 -9.29 -6.78 6.05
N PRO A 11 -10.52 -7.21 5.72
CA PRO A 11 -10.73 -8.15 4.60
C PRO A 11 -10.32 -7.57 3.24
N VAL A 12 -10.43 -6.25 3.08
CA VAL A 12 -10.03 -5.54 1.86
C VAL A 12 -8.51 -5.43 1.78
N ILE A 13 -7.83 -5.19 2.91
CA ILE A 13 -6.37 -5.22 3.01
C ILE A 13 -5.85 -6.60 2.60
N ASP A 14 -6.41 -7.68 3.14
CA ASP A 14 -6.00 -9.06 2.82
C ASP A 14 -6.20 -9.39 1.33
N MET A 15 -7.31 -8.93 0.74
CA MET A 15 -7.56 -9.08 -0.68
C MET A 15 -6.54 -8.30 -1.52
N ALA A 16 -6.26 -7.04 -1.15
CA ALA A 16 -5.29 -6.21 -1.85
C ALA A 16 -3.88 -6.79 -1.77
N GLN A 17 -3.45 -7.30 -0.61
CA GLN A 17 -2.15 -7.95 -0.43
C GLN A 17 -1.98 -9.17 -1.34
N ARG A 18 -3.01 -10.03 -1.46
CA ARG A 18 -2.96 -11.19 -2.37
C ARG A 18 -2.84 -10.78 -3.83
N LEU A 19 -3.61 -9.76 -4.26
CA LEU A 19 -3.55 -9.27 -5.63
C LEU A 19 -2.21 -8.60 -5.94
N HIS A 20 -1.66 -7.81 -5.01
CA HIS A 20 -0.34 -7.21 -5.14
C HIS A 20 0.78 -8.26 -5.17
N GLY A 21 0.69 -9.31 -4.35
CA GLY A 21 1.61 -10.44 -4.41
C GLY A 21 1.61 -11.11 -5.79
N SER A 22 0.42 -11.43 -6.32
CA SER A 22 0.31 -12.01 -7.67
C SER A 22 0.83 -11.09 -8.77
N LEU A 23 0.63 -9.78 -8.67
CA LEU A 23 1.20 -8.81 -9.60
C LEU A 23 2.74 -8.80 -9.51
N HIS A 24 3.28 -8.79 -8.30
CA HIS A 24 4.71 -8.78 -8.04
C HIS A 24 5.39 -10.02 -8.66
N ASP A 25 4.83 -11.22 -8.40
CA ASP A 25 5.33 -12.47 -8.97
C ASP A 25 5.33 -12.43 -10.51
N LYS A 26 4.23 -11.95 -11.12
CA LYS A 26 4.12 -11.81 -12.58
C LYS A 26 5.12 -10.83 -13.17
N LEU A 27 5.52 -9.78 -12.44
CA LEU A 27 6.54 -8.84 -12.90
C LEU A 27 7.93 -9.49 -12.85
N ILE A 28 8.22 -10.27 -11.81
CA ILE A 28 9.47 -11.02 -11.68
C ILE A 28 9.57 -12.08 -12.78
N GLU A 29 8.49 -12.81 -13.07
CA GLU A 29 8.41 -13.76 -14.20
C GLU A 29 8.72 -13.10 -15.54
N LYS A 30 8.47 -11.80 -15.69
CA LYS A 30 8.77 -11.00 -16.87
C LYS A 30 10.19 -10.41 -16.87
N GLY A 31 11.02 -10.75 -15.89
CA GLY A 31 12.41 -10.31 -15.78
C GLY A 31 12.61 -8.99 -15.04
N VAL A 32 11.59 -8.45 -14.37
CA VAL A 32 11.75 -7.26 -13.52
C VAL A 32 12.44 -7.67 -12.22
N ALA A 33 13.42 -6.88 -11.75
CA ALA A 33 14.03 -7.14 -10.46
C ALA A 33 12.96 -7.03 -9.34
N PRO A 34 12.98 -7.89 -8.31
CA PRO A 34 11.98 -7.86 -7.25
C PRO A 34 11.80 -6.46 -6.62
N ILE A 35 12.90 -5.77 -6.32
CA ILE A 35 12.82 -4.42 -5.73
C ILE A 35 12.14 -3.41 -6.66
N ASP A 36 12.39 -3.48 -7.96
CA ASP A 36 11.77 -2.58 -8.95
C ASP A 36 10.27 -2.86 -9.10
N ALA A 37 9.84 -4.12 -8.96
CA ALA A 37 8.42 -4.48 -8.96
C ALA A 37 7.68 -3.92 -7.74
N LEU A 38 8.33 -3.84 -6.57
CA LEU A 38 7.78 -3.15 -5.39
C LEU A 38 7.67 -1.64 -5.63
N ILE A 39 8.73 -1.02 -6.18
CA ILE A 39 8.73 0.40 -6.51
C ILE A 39 7.59 0.72 -7.50
N ALA A 40 7.42 -0.10 -8.55
CA ALA A 40 6.34 0.07 -9.51
C ALA A 40 4.95 0.01 -8.86
N SER A 41 4.76 -0.86 -7.86
CA SER A 41 3.52 -0.93 -7.09
C SER A 41 3.26 0.35 -6.29
N LEU A 42 4.29 0.97 -5.71
CA LEU A 42 4.16 2.25 -5.02
C LEU A 42 3.76 3.38 -5.97
N TYR A 43 4.34 3.43 -7.17
CA TYR A 43 3.96 4.40 -8.20
C TYR A 43 2.52 4.21 -8.69
N ALA A 44 2.07 2.96 -8.87
CA ALA A 44 0.68 2.67 -9.24
C ALA A 44 -0.30 3.14 -8.15
N THR A 45 0.02 2.88 -6.88
CA THR A 45 -0.78 3.35 -5.74
C THR A 45 -0.79 4.88 -5.65
N HIS A 46 0.36 5.53 -5.85
CA HIS A 46 0.44 7.00 -5.88
C HIS A 46 -0.44 7.59 -6.98
N GLN A 47 -0.46 7.00 -8.17
CA GLN A 47 -1.31 7.47 -9.26
C GLN A 47 -2.80 7.42 -8.89
N LEU A 48 -3.25 6.37 -8.19
CA LEU A 48 -4.63 6.25 -7.72
C LEU A 48 -4.95 7.27 -6.63
N ALA A 49 -4.03 7.44 -5.67
CA ALA A 49 -4.17 8.46 -4.63
C ALA A 49 -4.20 9.88 -5.21
N ALA A 50 -3.35 10.19 -6.19
CA ALA A 50 -3.32 11.48 -6.88
C ALA A 50 -4.64 11.79 -7.59
N LYS A 51 -5.27 10.77 -8.21
CA LYS A 51 -6.61 10.91 -8.80
C LYS A 51 -7.68 11.20 -7.74
N LEU A 52 -7.62 10.53 -6.59
CA LEU A 52 -8.57 10.72 -5.49
C LEU A 52 -8.45 12.10 -4.83
N HIS A 53 -7.22 12.57 -4.61
CA HIS A 53 -6.93 13.83 -3.92
C HIS A 53 -6.84 15.03 -4.86
N GLY A 54 -6.89 14.84 -6.18
CA GLY A 54 -6.83 15.90 -7.19
C GLY A 54 -5.46 16.57 -7.37
N ASN A 55 -4.43 16.17 -6.60
CA ASN A 55 -3.08 16.70 -6.71
C ASN A 55 -2.05 15.62 -6.27
N PRO A 56 -0.96 15.39 -7.04
CA PRO A 56 0.10 14.45 -6.67
C PRO A 56 0.78 14.74 -5.33
N VAL A 57 0.88 16.00 -4.90
CA VAL A 57 1.55 16.35 -3.62
C VAL A 57 0.70 15.91 -2.43
N ALA A 58 -0.59 16.23 -2.43
CA ALA A 58 -1.51 15.81 -1.38
C ALA A 58 -1.60 14.27 -1.27
N ALA A 59 -1.47 13.56 -2.39
CA ALA A 59 -1.39 12.11 -2.38
C ALA A 59 -0.13 11.58 -1.69
N VAL A 60 1.03 12.24 -1.87
CA VAL A 60 2.27 11.86 -1.13
C VAL A 60 2.10 12.09 0.36
N GLU A 61 1.51 13.21 0.77
CA GLU A 61 1.24 13.51 2.18
C GLU A 61 0.33 12.45 2.80
N TRP A 62 -0.78 12.14 2.14
CA TRP A 62 -1.70 11.08 2.59
C TRP A 62 -1.02 9.70 2.67
N MET A 63 -0.18 9.35 1.68
CA MET A 63 0.57 8.09 1.70
C MET A 63 1.57 8.02 2.86
N ARG A 64 2.18 9.15 3.26
CA ARG A 64 3.05 9.21 4.45
C ARG A 64 2.26 8.94 5.73
N ASP A 65 1.11 9.59 5.91
CA ASP A 65 0.24 9.35 7.07
C ASP A 65 -0.23 7.88 7.16
N ALA A 66 -0.47 7.25 6.00
CA ALA A 66 -0.79 5.83 5.92
C ALA A 66 0.40 4.95 6.34
N LEU A 67 1.62 5.26 5.87
CA LEU A 67 2.85 4.55 6.28
C LEU A 67 3.11 4.69 7.78
N ASP A 68 2.95 5.88 8.36
CA ASP A 68 3.07 6.10 9.80
C ASP A 68 2.07 5.26 10.58
N THR A 69 0.87 5.05 10.04
CA THR A 69 -0.14 4.19 10.64
C THR A 69 0.27 2.72 10.61
N ILE A 70 0.79 2.25 9.47
CA ILE A 70 1.32 0.88 9.33
C ILE A 70 2.50 0.66 10.29
N GLU A 71 3.42 1.63 10.39
CA GLU A 71 4.56 1.55 11.29
C GLU A 71 4.11 1.41 12.75
N ARG A 72 3.19 2.26 13.21
CA ARG A 72 2.63 2.16 14.57
C ARG A 72 2.00 0.80 14.83
N GLN A 73 1.30 0.23 13.86
CA GLN A 73 0.71 -1.11 13.99
C GLN A 73 1.78 -2.20 14.06
N ALA A 74 2.81 -2.13 13.21
CA ALA A 74 3.92 -3.09 13.20
C ALA A 74 4.79 -3.04 14.48
N LEU A 75 4.91 -1.85 15.10
CA LEU A 75 5.58 -1.68 16.39
C LEU A 75 4.67 -2.10 17.55
N GLY A 76 3.36 -1.83 17.46
CA GLY A 76 2.36 -2.18 18.47
C GLY A 76 2.09 -3.68 18.62
N THR A 77 2.37 -4.49 17.60
CA THR A 77 2.29 -5.96 17.65
C THR A 77 3.45 -6.64 18.39
N LYS A 78 4.41 -5.89 18.97
CA LYS A 78 5.55 -6.44 19.74
C LYS A 78 5.30 -6.66 21.24
N HIS A 79 4.05 -6.63 21.72
CA HIS A 79 3.71 -6.81 23.15
C HIS A 79 2.61 -7.83 23.36
#